data_AF-A0A851H734-F1
#
_entry.id   AF-A0A851H734-F1
#
_cell.length_a   1.000
_cell.length_b   1.000
_cell.length_c   1.000
_cell.angle_alpha   90.00
_cell.angle_beta   90.00
_cell.angle_gamma   90.00
#
_symmetry.space_group_name_H-M   'P 1'
#
loop_
_entity.id
_entity.type
_entity.pdbx_description
1 polymer ?
#
loop_
_entity_poly.entity_id
_entity_poly.type
_entity_poly.pdbx_seq_one_letter_code
_entity_poly.pdbx_strand_id
1 'polypeptide(L)'
;MNTQPLLDPDVPAAYLALATFQDQLSHLQSLTSLPEHAALREPISQLTRLSQTIQHTIADGICTLDHAADCMQCLLDLLHHAEDVPLPANQLAGLLTPLHQQISLARTDIGQLL
;
A
#
# COMPACT_ATOMS: atom_id res chain seq x y z
N MET A 1 -35.52 12.82 -4.74
CA MET A 1 -34.88 11.89 -3.79
C MET A 1 -33.39 12.04 -3.98
N ASN A 2 -32.71 12.75 -3.07
CA ASN A 2 -31.26 12.94 -3.11
C ASN A 2 -30.60 11.68 -2.53
N THR A 3 -29.98 10.87 -3.38
CA THR A 3 -29.07 9.80 -2.97
C THR A 3 -27.69 10.42 -2.73
N GLN A 4 -27.46 10.95 -1.53
CA GLN A 4 -26.09 11.15 -1.05
C GLN A 4 -25.47 9.77 -0.82
N PRO A 5 -24.26 9.49 -1.32
CA PRO A 5 -23.58 8.26 -0.97
C PRO A 5 -23.26 8.31 0.52
N LEU A 6 -23.72 7.29 1.25
CA LEU A 6 -23.29 7.01 2.61
C LEU A 6 -21.77 6.81 2.55
N LEU A 7 -20.99 7.81 2.98
CA LEU A 7 -19.56 7.66 3.18
C LEU A 7 -19.38 6.73 4.37
N ASP A 8 -18.95 5.49 4.10
CA ASP A 8 -18.49 4.58 5.15
C ASP A 8 -17.38 5.28 5.94
N PRO A 9 -17.54 5.50 7.25
CA PRO A 9 -16.59 6.28 8.06
C PRO A 9 -15.22 5.61 8.24
N ASP A 10 -15.07 4.35 7.81
CA ASP A 10 -13.85 3.55 7.95
C ASP A 10 -12.98 3.50 6.68
N VAL A 11 -13.38 4.15 5.58
CA VAL A 11 -12.54 4.17 4.38
C VAL A 11 -11.43 5.23 4.54
N PRO A 12 -10.14 4.84 4.52
CA PRO A 12 -9.05 5.79 4.66
C PRO A 12 -9.14 6.89 3.60
N ALA A 13 -8.96 8.15 4.00
CA ALA A 13 -9.05 9.29 3.08
C ALA A 13 -8.14 9.15 1.84
N ALA A 14 -7.00 8.47 2.00
CA ALA A 14 -6.08 8.13 0.91
C ALA A 14 -6.71 7.19 -0.14
N TYR A 15 -7.52 6.21 0.29
CA TYR A 15 -8.22 5.29 -0.61
C TYR A 15 -9.27 6.03 -1.44
N LEU A 16 -10.07 6.90 -0.81
CA LEU A 16 -11.04 7.75 -1.51
C LEU A 16 -10.37 8.69 -2.50
N ALA A 17 -9.22 9.28 -2.14
CA ALA A 17 -8.44 10.13 -3.02
C ALA A 17 -7.92 9.37 -4.26
N LEU A 18 -7.38 8.16 -4.07
CA LEU A 18 -6.91 7.30 -5.16
C LEU A 18 -8.06 6.89 -6.09
N ALA A 19 -9.20 6.47 -5.54
CA ALA A 19 -10.38 6.12 -6.32
C ALA A 19 -10.89 7.30 -7.16
N THR A 20 -10.95 8.49 -6.56
CA THR A 20 -11.35 9.72 -7.26
C THR A 20 -10.35 10.09 -8.37
N PHE A 21 -9.05 9.96 -8.10
CA PHE A 21 -8.01 10.19 -9.10
C PHE A 21 -8.13 9.23 -10.28
N GLN A 22 -8.40 7.95 -10.03
CA GLN A 22 -8.60 6.93 -11.05
C GLN A 22 -9.82 7.20 -11.93
N ASP A 23 -10.91 7.66 -11.33
CA ASP A 23 -12.12 8.05 -12.06
C ASP A 23 -11.83 9.22 -13.02
N GLN A 24 -11.17 10.27 -12.51
CA GLN A 24 -10.78 11.41 -13.34
C GLN A 24 -9.81 11.03 -14.47
N LEU A 25 -8.86 10.13 -14.19
CA LEU A 25 -7.90 9.68 -15.18
C LEU A 25 -8.56 8.83 -16.27
N SER A 26 -9.53 7.98 -15.90
CA SER A 26 -10.35 7.22 -16.84
C SER A 26 -11.20 8.14 -17.73
N HIS A 27 -11.80 9.18 -17.13
CA HIS A 27 -12.52 10.20 -17.87
C HIS A 27 -11.62 10.93 -18.88
N LEU A 28 -10.41 11.34 -18.47
CA LEU A 28 -9.43 11.97 -19.35
C LEU A 28 -9.01 11.06 -20.51
N GLN A 29 -8.77 9.77 -20.25
CA GLN A 29 -8.49 8.80 -21.31
C GLN A 29 -9.63 8.72 -22.33
N SER A 30 -10.88 8.72 -21.85
CA SER A 30 -12.05 8.70 -22.75
C SER A 30 -12.10 9.93 -23.66
N LEU A 31 -11.76 11.12 -23.15
CA LEU A 31 -11.72 12.35 -23.94
C LEU A 31 -10.60 12.33 -24.98
N THR A 32 -9.46 11.70 -24.68
CA THR A 32 -8.36 11.59 -25.66
C THR A 32 -8.66 10.66 -26.84
N SER A 33 -9.74 9.89 -26.80
CA SER A 33 -10.21 9.15 -27.97
C SER A 33 -10.62 10.09 -29.11
N LEU A 34 -11.03 11.33 -28.78
CA LEU A 34 -11.38 12.37 -29.75
C LEU A 34 -10.14 12.92 -30.47
N PRO A 35 -10.23 13.21 -31.79
CA PRO A 35 -9.11 13.76 -32.56
C PRO A 35 -8.61 15.10 -32.02
N GLU A 36 -9.52 15.92 -31.49
CA GLU A 36 -9.26 17.25 -30.94
C GLU A 36 -8.32 17.22 -29.72
N HIS A 37 -8.25 16.07 -29.04
CA HIS A 37 -7.43 15.86 -27.86
C HIS A 37 -6.29 14.86 -28.08
N ALA A 38 -5.97 14.54 -29.34
CA ALA A 38 -4.93 13.56 -29.68
C ALA A 38 -3.55 13.92 -29.08
N ALA A 39 -3.22 15.21 -28.97
CA ALA A 39 -1.98 15.69 -28.36
C ALA A 39 -1.85 15.33 -26.87
N LEU A 40 -2.97 15.07 -26.18
CA LEU A 40 -2.99 14.73 -24.76
C LEU A 40 -2.89 13.22 -24.50
N ARG A 41 -2.94 12.37 -25.54
CA ARG A 41 -2.86 10.90 -25.39
C ARG A 41 -1.57 10.45 -24.70
N GLU A 42 -0.44 10.96 -25.16
CA GLU A 42 0.87 10.58 -24.61
C GLU A 42 1.01 10.98 -23.13
N PRO A 43 0.79 12.25 -22.72
CA PRO A 43 0.90 12.61 -21.31
C PRO A 43 -0.13 11.89 -20.43
N ILE A 44 -1.36 11.65 -20.92
CA ILE A 44 -2.35 10.86 -20.16
C ILE A 44 -1.91 9.40 -20.02
N SER A 45 -1.31 8.80 -21.06
CA SER A 45 -0.74 7.45 -20.96
C SER A 45 0.40 7.38 -19.95
N GLN A 46 1.25 8.41 -19.87
CA GLN A 46 2.32 8.52 -18.88
C GLN A 46 1.77 8.64 -17.47
N LEU A 47 0.76 9.49 -17.25
CA LEU A 47 0.05 9.59 -15.97
C LEU A 47 -0.60 8.27 -15.56
N THR A 48 -1.18 7.54 -16.51
CA THR A 48 -1.77 6.21 -16.27
C THR A 48 -0.71 5.24 -15.76
N ARG A 49 0.44 5.17 -16.45
CA ARG A 49 1.55 4.30 -16.05
C ARG A 49 2.09 4.68 -14.67
N LEU A 50 2.30 5.97 -14.41
CA LEU A 50 2.72 6.45 -13.10
C LEU A 50 1.73 6.05 -12.00
N SER A 51 0.43 6.21 -12.24
CA SER A 51 -0.61 5.80 -11.29
C SER A 51 -0.58 4.30 -10.99
N GLN A 52 -0.38 3.47 -12.01
CA GLN A 52 -0.25 2.03 -11.86
C GLN A 52 1.00 1.65 -11.06
N THR A 53 2.14 2.29 -11.33
CA THR A 53 3.37 2.09 -10.56
C THR A 53 3.16 2.43 -9.10
N ILE A 54 2.58 3.60 -8.79
CA ILE A 54 2.30 4.02 -7.40
C ILE A 54 1.41 2.99 -6.71
N GLN A 55 0.33 2.54 -7.35
CA GLN A 55 -0.58 1.55 -6.77
C GLN A 55 0.10 0.21 -6.53
N HIS A 56 0.94 -0.25 -7.46
CA HIS A 56 1.67 -1.50 -7.32
C HIS A 56 2.64 -1.43 -6.14
N THR A 57 3.43 -0.36 -6.03
CA THR A 57 4.36 -0.16 -4.92
C THR A 57 3.64 -0.06 -3.57
N ILE A 58 2.47 0.60 -3.52
CA ILE A 58 1.64 0.63 -2.31
C ILE A 58 1.15 -0.78 -1.96
N ALA A 59 0.64 -1.55 -2.93
CA ALA A 59 0.16 -2.90 -2.71
C ALA A 59 1.28 -3.84 -2.21
N ASP A 60 2.46 -3.76 -2.81
CA ASP A 60 3.65 -4.53 -2.39
C ASP A 60 4.10 -4.13 -0.97
N GLY A 61 4.05 -2.83 -0.66
CA GLY A 61 4.31 -2.30 0.67
C GLY A 61 3.33 -2.83 1.73
N ILE A 62 2.03 -2.84 1.43
CA ILE A 62 0.99 -3.42 2.30
C ILE A 62 1.27 -4.92 2.52
N CYS A 63 1.51 -5.69 1.47
CA CYS A 63 1.80 -7.13 1.59
C CYS A 63 3.03 -7.38 2.48
N THR A 64 4.06 -6.55 2.35
CA THR A 64 5.28 -6.65 3.17
C THR A 64 4.99 -6.31 4.64
N LEU A 65 4.15 -5.31 4.90
CA LEU A 65 3.74 -4.93 6.25
C LEU A 65 2.85 -5.99 6.91
N ASP A 66 1.90 -6.57 6.17
CA ASP A 66 1.06 -7.68 6.65
C ASP A 66 1.93 -8.87 7.05
N HIS A 67 2.90 -9.24 6.21
CA HIS A 67 3.83 -10.32 6.53
C HIS A 67 4.70 -10.01 7.77
N ALA A 68 5.13 -8.76 7.94
CA ALA A 68 5.83 -8.34 9.15
C ALA A 68 4.92 -8.39 10.39
N ALA A 69 3.63 -8.06 10.25
CA ALA A 69 2.65 -8.17 11.32
C ALA A 69 2.42 -9.63 11.73
N ASP A 70 2.29 -10.55 10.77
CA ASP A 70 2.19 -11.98 11.03
C ASP A 70 3.43 -12.51 11.77
N CYS A 71 4.63 -12.07 11.37
CA CYS A 71 5.87 -12.44 12.05
C CYS A 71 5.92 -11.90 13.48
N MET A 72 5.43 -10.67 13.73
CA MET A 72 5.33 -10.12 15.09
C MET A 72 4.33 -10.92 15.93
N GLN A 73 3.19 -11.30 15.37
CA GLN A 73 2.19 -12.10 16.08
C GLN A 73 2.76 -13.47 16.45
N CYS A 74 3.45 -14.15 15.52
CA CYS A 74 4.14 -15.41 15.81
C CYS A 74 5.16 -15.26 16.95
N LEU A 75 5.89 -14.14 16.99
CA LEU A 75 6.84 -13.86 18.07
C LEU A 75 6.15 -13.65 19.42
N LEU A 76 5.05 -12.91 19.44
CA LEU A 76 4.24 -12.70 20.63
C LEU A 76 3.67 -14.03 21.13
N ASP A 77 3.17 -14.87 20.23
CA ASP A 77 2.67 -16.19 20.58
C ASP A 77 3.78 -17.06 21.19
N LEU A 78 4.97 -17.09 20.58
CA LEU A 78 6.12 -17.83 21.13
C LEU A 78 6.52 -17.34 22.52
N LEU A 79 6.54 -16.01 22.73
CA LEU A 79 6.83 -15.42 24.04
C LEU A 79 5.74 -15.74 25.07
N HIS A 80 4.48 -15.78 24.65
CA HIS A 80 3.34 -16.10 25.51
C HIS A 80 3.33 -17.57 25.94
N HIS A 81 3.74 -18.48 25.04
CA HIS A 81 3.82 -19.93 25.33
C HIS A 81 5.13 -20.34 26.04
N ALA A 82 6.10 -19.43 26.14
CA ALA A 82 7.38 -19.67 26.81
C ALA A 82 7.32 -19.39 28.33
N GLU A 83 6.14 -19.44 28.96
CA GLU A 83 5.99 -19.37 30.42
C GLU A 83 7.03 -20.31 31.07
N ASP A 84 7.99 -19.71 31.78
CA ASP A 84 9.11 -20.32 32.51
C ASP A 84 10.40 -20.70 31.74
N VAL A 85 10.50 -20.45 30.44
CA VAL A 85 11.77 -20.66 29.69
C VAL A 85 12.33 -19.32 29.20
N PRO A 86 13.46 -18.82 29.77
CA PRO A 86 14.05 -17.58 29.30
C PRO A 86 14.54 -17.76 27.85
N LEU A 87 13.94 -17.00 26.93
CA LEU A 87 14.36 -16.96 25.54
C LEU A 87 15.74 -16.27 25.46
N PRO A 88 16.78 -16.94 24.94
CA PRO A 88 18.10 -16.33 24.82
C PRO A 88 18.03 -15.08 23.94
N ALA A 89 18.68 -14.00 24.36
CA ALA A 89 18.72 -12.73 23.60
C ALA A 89 19.14 -12.92 22.13
N ASN A 90 19.99 -13.91 21.86
CA ASN A 90 20.49 -14.25 20.53
C ASN A 90 19.38 -14.82 19.63
N GLN A 91 18.47 -15.61 20.20
CA GLN A 91 17.31 -16.16 19.47
C GLN A 91 16.28 -15.07 19.22
N LEU A 92 16.02 -14.22 20.21
CA LEU A 92 15.15 -13.05 20.04
C LEU A 92 15.69 -12.10 18.95
N ALA A 93 16.99 -11.81 18.97
CA ALA A 93 17.64 -10.99 17.95
C ALA A 93 17.55 -11.64 16.55
N GLY A 94 17.74 -12.96 16.46
CA GLY A 94 17.58 -13.71 15.22
C GLY A 94 16.16 -13.64 14.64
N LEU A 95 15.14 -13.58 15.49
CA LEU A 95 13.74 -13.48 15.08
C LEU A 95 13.32 -12.02 14.76
N LEU A 96 13.86 -11.03 15.47
CA LEU A 96 13.58 -9.61 15.23
C LEU A 96 14.31 -9.05 14.00
N THR A 97 15.45 -9.61 13.63
CA THR A 97 16.24 -9.17 12.46
C THR A 97 15.46 -9.19 11.14
N PRO A 98 14.82 -10.31 10.73
CA PRO A 98 14.04 -10.34 9.49
C PRO A 98 12.84 -9.39 9.53
N LEU A 99 12.23 -9.20 10.70
CA LEU A 99 11.13 -8.28 10.90
C LEU A 99 11.54 -6.82 10.66
N HIS A 100 12.68 -6.43 11.23
CA HIS A 100 13.27 -5.12 11.01
C HIS A 100 13.64 -4.90 9.53
N GLN A 101 14.15 -5.92 8.85
CA GLN A 101 14.47 -5.85 7.42
C GLN A 101 13.21 -5.65 6.57
N GLN A 102 12.14 -6.41 6.83
CA GLN A 102 10.86 -6.29 6.11
C GLN A 102 10.24 -4.91 6.30
N ILE A 103 10.19 -4.39 7.54
CA ILE A 103 9.68 -3.04 7.82
C ILE A 103 10.56 -1.98 7.14
N SER A 104 11.89 -2.14 7.16
CA SER A 104 12.80 -1.19 6.51
C SER A 104 12.66 -1.19 4.98
N LEU A 105 12.42 -2.35 4.37
CA LEU A 105 12.13 -2.49 2.94
C LEU A 105 10.80 -1.80 2.59
N ALA A 106 9.71 -2.16 3.27
CA ALA A 106 8.40 -1.52 3.09
C ALA A 106 8.47 0.01 3.25
N ARG A 107 9.21 0.50 4.25
CA ARG A 107 9.42 1.94 4.46
C ARG A 107 10.18 2.58 3.31
N THR A 108 11.15 1.90 2.72
CA THR A 108 11.92 2.43 1.59
C THR A 108 11.06 2.47 0.34
N ASP A 109 10.31 1.41 0.06
CA ASP A 109 9.46 1.29 -1.12
C ASP A 109 8.31 2.33 -1.07
N ILE A 110 7.69 2.51 0.09
CA ILE A 110 6.65 3.53 0.30
C ILE A 110 7.25 4.95 0.37
N GLY A 111 8.39 5.12 1.04
CA GLY A 111 9.04 6.43 1.23
C GLY A 111 9.64 7.02 -0.05
N GLN A 112 9.93 6.20 -1.07
CA GLN A 112 10.33 6.68 -2.39
C GLN A 112 9.16 7.20 -3.24
N LEU A 113 7.92 6.98 -2.82
CA LEU A 113 6.72 7.49 -3.50
C LEU A 113 6.26 8.87 -3.00
N LEU A 114 6.74 9.34 -1.84
CA LEU A 114 6.38 10.61 -1.19
C LEU A 114 7.44 11.69 -1.43
#